data_AF-A0A7Z9P1D5-F1
#
_entry.id   AF-A0A7Z9P1D5-F1
#
_cell.length_a   1.000
_cell.length_b   1.000
_cell.length_c   1.000
_cell.angle_alpha   90.00
_cell.angle_beta   90.00
_cell.angle_gamma   90.00
#
_symmetry.space_group_name_H-M   'P 1'
#
loop_
_entity.id
_entity.type
_entity.pdbx_description
1 polymer ?
#
loop_
_entity_poly.entity_id
_entity_poly.type
_entity_poly.pdbx_seq_one_letter_code
_entity_poly.pdbx_strand_id
1 'polypeptide(L)' 'MSIYCNENVSGKNLKKDDWVVSNECEQIAFGIASGCNTALIGKETDMVSPSLFAPTVEDAMRFIRAFSEVT' A
#
# COMPACT_ATOMS: atom_id res chain seq x y z
N MET A 1 0.25 -5.32 -12.41
CA MET A 1 0.32 -4.83 -11.02
C MET A 1 1.78 -4.84 -10.56
N SER A 2 2.27 -3.71 -10.08
CA SER A 2 3.57 -3.58 -9.39
C SER A 2 3.33 -3.42 -7.89
N ILE A 3 4.28 -3.87 -7.06
CA ILE A 3 4.21 -3.72 -5.60
C ILE A 3 5.46 -2.94 -5.15
N TYR A 4 5.24 -1.77 -4.57
CA TYR A 4 6.28 -0.90 -4.02
C TYR A 4 6.29 -1.06 -2.50
N CYS A 5 7.31 -1.72 -1.95
CA CYS A 5 7.36 -2.06 -0.54
C CYS A 5 8.48 -1.30 0.20
N ASN A 6 8.09 -0.44 1.15
CA ASN A 6 8.98 0.48 1.87
C ASN A 6 9.88 1.30 0.93
N GLU A 7 9.35 1.67 -0.24
CA GLU A 7 10.04 2.51 -1.20
C GLU A 7 9.46 3.92 -1.18
N ASN A 8 10.31 4.91 -1.45
CA ASN A 8 9.82 6.26 -1.70
C ASN A 8 9.16 6.32 -3.08
N VAL A 9 7.85 6.62 -3.09
CA VAL A 9 7.03 6.64 -4.32
C VAL A 9 6.78 8.04 -4.88
N SER A 10 7.28 9.10 -4.24
CA SER A 10 7.00 10.51 -4.59
C SER A 10 7.45 10.96 -5.98
N GLY A 11 8.20 10.14 -6.72
CA GLY A 11 8.59 10.40 -8.12
C GLY A 11 8.28 9.25 -9.08
N LYS A 12 7.50 8.26 -8.65
CA LYS A 12 7.18 7.10 -9.49
C LYS A 12 5.91 7.34 -10.29
N ASN A 13 5.88 6.83 -11.53
CA ASN A 13 4.66 6.82 -12.34
C ASN A 13 3.76 5.67 -11.87
N LEU A 14 3.04 5.93 -10.78
CA LEU A 14 2.14 4.97 -10.16
C LEU A 14 0.88 4.76 -11.01
N LYS A 15 0.44 3.50 -11.11
CA LYS A 15 -0.83 3.14 -11.76
C LYS A 15 -1.87 2.78 -10.72
N LYS A 16 -3.14 2.94 -11.07
CA LYS A 16 -4.29 2.65 -10.20
C LYS A 16 -4.25 1.22 -9.62
N ASP A 17 -3.77 0.26 -10.39
CA ASP A 17 -3.75 -1.16 -9.99
C ASP A 17 -2.46 -1.53 -9.23
N ASP A 18 -1.54 -0.60 -9.03
CA ASP A 18 -0.32 -0.85 -8.25
C ASP A 18 -0.61 -0.82 -6.74
N TRP A 19 0.29 -1.43 -5.97
CA TRP A 19 0.26 -1.44 -4.51
C TRP A 19 1.42 -0.64 -3.93
N VAL A 20 1.11 0.23 -2.97
CA VAL A 20 2.10 0.90 -2.12
C VAL A 20 2.00 0.32 -0.71
N VAL A 21 3.02 -0.40 -0.29
CA VAL A 21 3.13 -1.03 1.03
C VAL A 21 4.19 -0.27 1.82
N SER A 22 3.85 0.34 2.95
CA SER A 22 4.80 1.14 3.73
C SER A 22 4.42 1.21 5.19
N ASN A 23 5.39 1.37 6.09
CA ASN A 23 5.14 1.78 7.48
C ASN A 23 5.11 3.31 7.66
N GLU A 24 5.39 4.08 6.61
CA GLU A 24 5.37 5.54 6.62
C GLU A 24 4.05 6.07 6.07
N CYS A 25 3.34 6.87 6.87
CA CYS A 25 2.06 7.46 6.47
C CYS A 25 2.19 8.37 5.23
N GLU A 26 3.33 9.03 5.04
CA GLU A 26 3.57 9.89 3.87
C GLU A 26 3.50 9.09 2.56
N GLN A 27 4.16 7.92 2.50
CA GLN A 27 4.13 7.08 1.30
C GLN A 27 2.73 6.54 1.03
N ILE A 28 1.97 6.21 2.07
CA ILE A 28 0.58 5.79 1.97
C ILE A 28 -0.29 6.92 1.41
N ALA A 29 -0.14 8.14 1.93
CA ALA A 29 -0.87 9.30 1.44
C ALA A 29 -0.58 9.58 -0.04
N PHE A 30 0.67 9.44 -0.49
CA PHE A 30 1.03 9.55 -1.91
C PHE A 30 0.38 8.47 -2.77
N GLY A 31 0.36 7.22 -2.30
CA GLY A 31 -0.32 6.11 -2.99
C GLY A 31 -1.82 6.37 -3.14
N ILE A 32 -2.48 6.82 -2.07
CA ILE A 32 -3.91 7.18 -2.07
C ILE A 32 -4.19 8.31 -3.06
N ALA A 33 -3.39 9.39 -3.02
CA ALA A 33 -3.55 10.54 -3.92
C ALA A 33 -3.36 10.14 -5.40
N SER A 34 -2.56 9.11 -5.66
CA SER A 34 -2.33 8.56 -7.00
C SER A 34 -3.37 7.52 -7.42
N GLY A 35 -4.33 7.19 -6.55
CA GLY A 35 -5.40 6.23 -6.79
C GLY A 35 -4.97 4.76 -6.72
N CYS A 36 -3.81 4.47 -6.12
CA CYS A 36 -3.30 3.11 -5.94
C CYS A 36 -4.00 2.38 -4.79
N ASN A 37 -3.84 1.06 -4.76
CA ASN A 37 -4.06 0.30 -3.55
C ASN A 37 -2.92 0.56 -2.55
N THR A 38 -3.23 0.63 -1.27
CA THR A 38 -2.23 0.96 -0.24
C THR A 38 -2.35 0.04 0.98
N ALA A 39 -1.21 -0.33 1.56
CA ALA A 39 -1.13 -1.11 2.78
C ALA A 39 -0.22 -0.43 3.81
N LEU A 40 -0.78 0.04 4.92
CA LEU A 40 0.02 0.56 6.03
C LEU A 40 0.50 -0.60 6.91
N ILE A 41 1.82 -0.68 7.10
CA ILE A 41 2.44 -1.65 8.02
C ILE A 41 2.55 -1.04 9.41
N GLY A 42 1.91 -1.68 10.38
CA GLY A 42 1.94 -1.27 11.78
C GLY A 42 0.54 -1.14 12.36
N LYS A 43 0.35 -0.12 13.21
CA LYS A 43 -0.92 0.12 13.90
C LYS A 43 -1.85 0.97 13.05
N GLU A 44 -3.14 0.75 13.22
CA GLU A 44 -4.18 1.63 12.70
C GLU A 44 -3.99 3.07 13.22
N THR A 45 -4.33 4.03 12.37
CA THR A 45 -4.16 5.46 12.64
C THR A 45 -5.23 6.25 11.90
N ASP A 46 -5.64 7.38 12.47
CA ASP A 46 -6.61 8.30 11.86
C ASP A 46 -5.95 9.26 10.85
N MET A 47 -4.62 9.22 10.71
CA MET A 47 -3.87 10.11 9.81
C MET A 47 -4.06 9.78 8.33
N VAL A 48 -4.28 8.51 8.00
CA VAL A 48 -4.44 8.00 6.63
C VAL A 48 -5.48 6.89 6.59
N SER A 49 -6.15 6.71 5.46
CA SER A 49 -7.12 5.64 5.23
C SER A 49 -6.62 4.70 4.11
N PRO A 50 -5.66 3.81 4.42
CA PRO A 50 -5.15 2.85 3.43
C PRO A 50 -6.21 1.83 3.05
N SER A 51 -5.99 1.14 1.92
CA SER A 51 -6.82 0.00 1.50
C SER A 51 -6.72 -1.17 2.48
N LEU A 52 -5.59 -1.30 3.17
CA LEU A 52 -5.28 -2.37 4.12
C LEU A 52 -4.41 -1.85 5.28
N PHE A 53 -4.71 -2.29 6.49
CA PHE A 53 -3.76 -2.25 7.61
C PHE A 53 -3.21 -3.65 7.84
N ALA A 54 -1.91 -3.78 8.00
CA ALA A 54 -1.25 -5.06 8.24
C ALA A 54 -0.19 -4.94 9.35
N PRO A 55 -0.07 -5.93 10.26
CA PRO A 55 0.97 -5.89 11.30
C PRO A 55 2.39 -5.97 10.72
N THR A 56 2.56 -6.76 9.66
CA THR A 56 3.85 -7.00 8.99
C THR A 56 3.71 -6.92 7.47
N VAL A 57 4.86 -6.74 6.80
CA VAL A 57 4.93 -6.81 5.33
C VAL A 57 4.45 -8.17 4.83
N GLU A 58 4.78 -9.27 5.52
CA GLU A 58 4.37 -10.62 5.10
C GLU A 58 2.84 -10.78 5.10
N ASP A 59 2.17 -10.24 6.13
CA ASP A 59 0.71 -10.25 6.21
C ASP A 59 0.08 -9.42 5.09
N ALA A 60 0.63 -8.23 4.80
CA ALA A 60 0.20 -7.43 3.66
C ALA A 60 0.36 -8.19 2.33
N MET A 61 1.51 -8.83 2.13
CA MET A 61 1.79 -9.58 0.90
C MET A 61 0.87 -10.80 0.74
N ARG A 62 0.50 -11.48 1.84
CA ARG A 62 -0.49 -12.57 1.79
C ARG A 62 -1.84 -12.08 1.30
N PHE A 63 -2.30 -10.93 1.82
CA PHE A 63 -3.55 -10.32 1.37
C PHE A 63 -3.49 -9.91 -0.10
N ILE A 64 -2.42 -9.22 -0.52
CA ILE A 64 -2.26 -8.74 -1.90
C ILE A 64 -2.28 -9.90 -2.89
N ARG A 65 -1.63 -11.02 -2.56
CA ARG A 65 -1.66 -12.22 -3.41
C ARG A 65 -3.07 -12.79 -3.53
N ALA A 66 -3.78 -12.96 -2.41
CA ALA A 66 -5.16 -13.44 -2.43
C ALA A 66 -6.09 -12.50 -3.20
N PHE A 67 -5.92 -11.18 -3.05
CA PHE A 67 -6.67 -10.18 -3.80
C PHE A 67 -6.44 -10.30 -5.31
N SER A 68 -5.20 -10.58 -5.74
CA SER A 68 -4.84 -10.72 -7.15
C SER A 68 -5.41 -11.98 -7.81
N GLU A 69 -5.83 -12.98 -7.04
CA GLU A 69 -6.46 -14.19 -7.58
C GLU A 69 -7.95 -14.02 -7.86
N VAL A 70 -8.58 -13.01 -7.25
CA VAL A 70 -10.03 -12.77 -7.30
C VAL A 70 -10.40 -11.62 -8.25
N THR A 71 -9.43 -10.80 -8.65
CA THR A 71 -9.61 -9.56 -9.44
C THR A 71 -8.95 -9.67 -10.81
#